data_AF-A0A0J6YT51-F1
#
_entry.id   AF-A0A0J6YT51-F1
#
_cell.length_a   1.000
_cell.length_b   1.000
_cell.length_c   1.000
_cell.angle_alpha   90.00
_cell.angle_beta   90.00
_cell.angle_gamma   90.00
#
_symmetry.space_group_name_H-M   'P 1'
#
loop_
_entity.id
_entity.type
_entity.pdbx_description
1 polymer ?
#
loop_
_entity_poly.entity_id
_entity_poly.type
_entity_poly.pdbx_seq_one_letter_code
_entity_poly.pdbx_strand_id
1 'polypeptide(L)'
;MGRPGSVRRGAPITDAELRKVGAQRRLAAHRELRVIVAAALAGRPQTTIAELLGVSQPHVSRTIAAVKRDNHGVLRVAPLTVLDIVDERDAGEIDTATMMETLGAIDYTEGHVPEMNGVPIDAYVRGSWDDIELAYQQDKLTYEEYEQLFRARRARGNAVAAQM
;
A
#
# COMPACT_ATOMS: atom_id res chain seq x y z
N MET A 1 19.86 -9.27 54.33
CA MET A 1 19.55 -8.03 53.58
C MET A 1 19.49 -8.38 52.09
N GLY A 2 18.31 -8.37 51.49
CA GLY A 2 18.14 -8.52 50.04
C GLY A 2 17.34 -7.33 49.52
N ARG A 3 17.97 -6.48 48.69
CA ARG A 3 17.27 -5.38 48.02
C ARG A 3 16.38 -5.97 46.92
N PRO A 4 15.06 -5.70 46.90
CA PRO A 4 14.23 -6.12 45.79
C PRO A 4 14.62 -5.30 44.56
N GLY A 5 15.07 -6.00 43.51
CA GLY A 5 15.32 -5.39 42.21
C GLY A 5 14.03 -4.79 41.67
N SER A 6 13.99 -3.47 41.55
CA SER A 6 12.92 -2.79 40.84
C SER A 6 13.05 -3.15 39.36
N VAL A 7 12.19 -4.06 38.91
CA VAL A 7 11.97 -4.30 37.49
C VAL A 7 11.52 -2.96 36.90
N ARG A 8 12.35 -2.34 36.07
CA ARG A 8 11.96 -1.16 35.30
C ARG A 8 10.79 -1.59 34.42
N ARG A 9 9.56 -1.26 34.82
CA ARG A 9 8.41 -1.31 33.93
C ARG A 9 8.68 -0.32 32.81
N GLY A 10 8.97 -0.83 31.61
CA GLY A 10 9.04 -0.01 30.41
C GLY A 10 7.73 0.74 30.21
N ALA A 11 7.78 1.86 29.47
CA ALA A 11 6.58 2.58 29.08
C ALA A 11 5.57 1.61 28.42
N PRO A 12 4.26 1.77 28.66
CA PRO A 12 3.26 0.91 28.05
C PRO A 12 3.31 1.08 26.52
N ILE A 13 3.26 -0.03 25.79
CA ILE A 13 3.14 -0.01 24.33
C ILE A 13 1.79 0.61 23.96
N THR A 14 1.83 1.65 23.14
CA THR A 14 0.68 2.40 22.67
C THR A 14 0.13 1.84 21.35
N ASP A 15 -1.15 2.08 21.07
CA ASP A 15 -1.74 1.72 19.78
C ASP A 15 -1.03 2.39 18.60
N ALA A 16 -0.48 3.59 18.80
CA ALA A 16 0.31 4.30 17.80
C ALA A 16 1.60 3.54 17.46
N GLU A 17 2.30 2.99 18.45
CA GLU A 17 3.48 2.15 18.23
C GLU A 17 3.13 0.86 17.49
N LEU A 18 2.00 0.22 17.83
CA LEU A 18 1.53 -0.97 17.12
C LEU A 18 1.17 -0.67 15.66
N ARG A 19 0.47 0.45 15.40
CA ARG A 19 0.14 0.90 14.03
C ARG A 19 1.40 1.16 13.22
N LYS A 20 2.37 1.87 13.80
CA LYS A 20 3.67 2.16 13.16
C LYS A 20 4.41 0.88 12.77
N VAL A 21 4.55 -0.07 13.70
CA VAL A 21 5.21 -1.36 13.40
C VAL A 21 4.43 -2.15 12.34
N GLY A 22 3.10 -2.13 12.41
CA GLY A 22 2.24 -2.74 11.40
C GLY A 22 2.46 -2.16 10.00
N ALA A 23 2.53 -0.83 9.89
CA ALA A 23 2.80 -0.13 8.65
C ALA A 23 4.19 -0.44 8.09
N GLN A 24 5.22 -0.38 8.94
CA GLN A 24 6.59 -0.75 8.57
C GLN A 24 6.67 -2.19 8.03
N ARG A 25 5.96 -3.14 8.62
CA ARG A 25 5.91 -4.53 8.13
C ARG A 25 5.25 -4.64 6.75
N ARG A 26 4.15 -3.91 6.51
CA ARG A 26 3.46 -3.91 5.21
C ARG A 26 4.34 -3.29 4.13
N LEU A 27 4.97 -2.14 4.40
CA LEU A 27 5.92 -1.51 3.48
C LEU A 27 7.12 -2.39 3.18
N ALA A 28 7.70 -3.05 4.18
CA ALA A 28 8.82 -3.96 3.96
C ALA A 28 8.42 -5.12 3.02
N ALA A 29 7.25 -5.72 3.23
CA ALA A 29 6.73 -6.76 2.34
C ALA A 29 6.49 -6.24 0.92
N HIS A 30 5.91 -5.05 0.77
CA HIS A 30 5.68 -4.42 -0.52
C HIS A 30 7.01 -4.12 -1.26
N ARG A 31 8.00 -3.56 -0.56
CA ARG A 31 9.34 -3.28 -1.09
C ARG A 31 10.06 -4.55 -1.52
N GLU A 32 10.00 -5.60 -0.71
CA GLU A 32 10.57 -6.91 -1.06
C GLU A 32 9.95 -7.43 -2.35
N LEU A 33 8.61 -7.44 -2.45
CA LEU A 33 7.91 -7.86 -3.66
C LEU A 33 8.36 -7.04 -4.88
N ARG A 34 8.40 -5.71 -4.77
CA ARG A 34 8.83 -4.83 -5.87
C ARG A 34 10.25 -5.11 -6.32
N VAL A 35 11.19 -5.28 -5.39
CA VAL A 35 12.59 -5.57 -5.70
C VAL A 35 12.74 -6.95 -6.33
N ILE A 36 12.03 -7.97 -5.84
CA ILE A 36 12.00 -9.31 -6.45
C ILE A 36 11.54 -9.23 -7.91
N VAL A 37 10.41 -8.54 -8.16
CA VAL A 37 9.84 -8.41 -9.50
C VAL A 37 10.78 -7.63 -10.43
N ALA A 38 11.32 -6.49 -9.97
CA ALA A 38 12.24 -5.68 -10.74
C ALA A 38 13.52 -6.45 -11.11
N ALA A 39 14.11 -7.19 -10.15
CA ALA A 39 15.29 -8.00 -10.39
C ALA A 39 15.01 -9.15 -11.37
N ALA A 40 13.86 -9.81 -11.25
CA ALA A 40 13.45 -10.86 -12.18
C ALA A 40 13.23 -10.32 -13.60
N LEU A 41 12.61 -9.14 -13.75
CA LEU A 41 12.46 -8.47 -15.05
C LEU A 41 13.81 -8.06 -15.65
N ALA A 42 14.79 -7.70 -14.82
CA ALA A 42 16.16 -7.45 -15.23
C ALA A 42 16.96 -8.74 -15.55
N GLY A 43 16.32 -9.91 -15.56
CA GLY A 43 16.95 -11.18 -15.91
C GLY A 43 17.85 -11.78 -14.83
N ARG A 44 17.79 -11.27 -13.59
CA ARG A 44 18.61 -11.80 -12.49
C ARG A 44 18.16 -13.21 -12.10
N PRO A 45 19.08 -14.18 -11.89
CA PRO A 45 18.71 -15.52 -11.45
C PRO A 45 18.01 -15.51 -10.09
N GLN A 46 16.94 -16.29 -9.94
CA GLN A 46 16.18 -16.34 -8.68
C GLN A 46 17.00 -16.81 -7.48
N THR A 47 17.99 -17.68 -7.70
CA THR A 47 18.94 -18.12 -6.67
C THR A 47 19.76 -16.95 -6.14
N THR A 48 20.28 -16.10 -7.03
CA THR A 48 21.02 -14.88 -6.66
C THR A 48 20.12 -13.86 -5.97
N ILE A 49 18.88 -13.69 -6.44
CA ILE A 49 17.90 -12.82 -5.77
C ILE A 49 17.66 -13.30 -4.33
N ALA A 50 17.45 -14.61 -4.16
CA ALA A 50 17.19 -15.22 -2.86
C ALA A 50 18.37 -15.06 -1.89
N GLU A 51 19.59 -15.32 -2.37
CA GLU A 51 20.83 -15.15 -1.61
C GLU A 51 20.98 -13.71 -1.10
N LEU A 52 20.86 -12.72 -1.99
CA LEU A 52 21.03 -11.30 -1.63
C LEU A 52 19.93 -10.77 -0.70
N LEU A 53 18.70 -11.29 -0.81
CA LEU A 53 17.59 -10.92 0.07
C LEU A 53 17.59 -11.70 1.40
N GLY A 54 18.44 -12.72 1.55
CA GLY A 54 18.44 -13.58 2.74
C GLY A 54 17.17 -14.44 2.86
N VAL A 55 16.54 -14.80 1.74
CA VAL A 55 15.32 -15.62 1.68
C VAL A 55 15.57 -16.90 0.89
N SER A 56 14.59 -17.82 0.88
CA SER A 56 14.69 -19.05 0.09
C SER A 56 14.37 -18.81 -1.39
N GLN A 57 15.01 -19.53 -2.31
CA GLN A 57 14.64 -19.47 -3.75
C GLN A 57 13.17 -19.86 -4.01
N PRO A 58 12.57 -20.85 -3.32
CA PRO A 58 11.14 -21.11 -3.42
C PRO A 58 10.25 -19.93 -3.02
N HIS A 59 10.69 -19.08 -2.08
CA HIS A 59 9.97 -17.84 -1.74
C HIS A 59 9.94 -16.89 -2.93
N VAL A 60 11.10 -16.61 -3.53
CA VAL A 60 11.21 -15.78 -4.74
C VAL A 60 10.31 -16.32 -5.87
N SER A 61 10.35 -17.62 -6.12
CA SER A 61 9.52 -18.27 -7.13
C SER A 61 8.02 -18.09 -6.85
N ARG A 62 7.58 -18.27 -5.59
CA ARG A 62 6.18 -18.08 -5.20
C ARG A 62 5.73 -16.62 -5.35
N THR A 63 6.58 -15.66 -4.97
CA THR A 63 6.30 -14.23 -5.14
C THR A 63 6.11 -13.87 -6.62
N ILE A 64 7.01 -14.32 -7.51
CA ILE A 64 6.88 -14.08 -8.95
C ILE A 64 5.60 -14.73 -9.51
N ALA A 65 5.30 -15.96 -9.10
CA ALA A 65 4.11 -16.67 -9.55
C ALA A 65 2.81 -15.99 -9.08
N ALA A 66 2.79 -15.48 -7.84
CA ALA A 66 1.67 -14.72 -7.31
C ALA A 66 1.43 -13.43 -8.10
N VAL A 67 2.49 -12.64 -8.33
CA VAL A 67 2.40 -11.40 -9.11
C VAL A 67 1.91 -11.68 -10.53
N LYS A 68 2.39 -12.74 -11.20
CA LYS A 68 1.87 -13.11 -12.52
C LYS A 68 0.38 -13.46 -12.46
N ARG A 69 -0.05 -14.23 -11.47
CA ARG A 69 -1.47 -14.62 -11.32
C ARG A 69 -2.36 -13.40 -11.18
N ASP A 70 -1.94 -12.44 -10.36
CA ASP A 70 -2.70 -11.21 -10.09
C ASP A 70 -2.70 -10.23 -11.28
N ASN A 71 -1.85 -10.49 -12.29
CA ASN A 71 -1.65 -9.64 -13.46
C ASN A 71 -1.89 -10.40 -14.77
N HIS A 72 -2.82 -11.34 -14.78
CA HIS A 72 -3.22 -12.09 -15.98
C HIS A 72 -2.05 -12.75 -16.73
N GLY A 73 -1.08 -13.28 -15.99
CA GLY A 73 0.12 -13.93 -16.50
C GLY A 73 1.31 -13.00 -16.73
N VAL A 74 1.13 -11.69 -16.62
CA VAL A 74 2.18 -10.69 -16.90
C VAL A 74 2.97 -10.39 -15.64
N LEU A 75 4.30 -10.39 -15.74
CA LEU A 75 5.15 -9.91 -14.66
C LEU A 75 5.38 -8.40 -14.85
N ARG A 76 4.96 -7.59 -13.87
CA ARG A 76 5.16 -6.13 -13.87
C ARG A 76 5.35 -5.63 -12.45
N VAL A 77 6.12 -4.55 -12.30
CA VAL A 77 6.23 -3.84 -11.03
C VAL A 77 4.90 -3.11 -10.79
N ALA A 78 4.27 -3.36 -9.65
CA ALA A 78 3.09 -2.60 -9.25
C ALA A 78 3.50 -1.15 -8.89
N PRO A 79 2.73 -0.13 -9.31
CA PRO A 79 2.91 1.22 -8.79
C PRO A 79 2.60 1.25 -7.29
N LEU A 80 3.08 2.29 -6.60
CA LEU A 80 2.65 2.55 -5.23
C LEU A 80 1.15 2.80 -5.23
N THR A 81 0.46 2.14 -4.30
CA THR A 81 -0.97 2.32 -4.08
C THR A 81 -1.22 3.44 -3.07
N VAL A 82 -2.47 3.89 -3.00
CA VAL A 82 -2.93 4.83 -1.97
C VAL A 82 -2.59 4.31 -0.57
N LEU A 83 -2.84 3.02 -0.32
CA LEU A 83 -2.59 2.41 0.99
C LEU A 83 -1.08 2.34 1.32
N ASP A 84 -0.21 2.16 0.32
CA ASP A 84 1.24 2.22 0.54
C ASP A 84 1.66 3.62 1.00
N ILE A 85 1.14 4.68 0.38
CA ILE A 85 1.44 6.08 0.75
C ILE A 85 0.95 6.39 2.18
N VAL A 86 -0.24 5.90 2.54
CA VAL A 86 -0.75 6.05 3.91
C VAL A 86 0.12 5.27 4.91
N ASP A 87 0.54 4.06 4.54
CA ASP A 87 1.45 3.28 5.39
C ASP A 87 2.83 3.95 5.52
N GLU A 88 3.34 4.65 4.51
CA GLU A 88 4.58 5.47 4.63
C GLU A 88 4.45 6.54 5.71
N ARG A 89 3.29 7.20 5.81
CA ARG A 89 3.03 8.16 6.90
C ARG A 89 2.92 7.47 8.26
N ASP A 90 2.17 6.37 8.35
CA ASP A 90 2.02 5.64 9.61
C ASP A 90 3.35 5.03 10.10
N ALA A 91 4.23 4.65 9.17
CA ALA A 91 5.58 4.19 9.44
C ALA A 91 6.52 5.33 9.88
N GLY A 92 6.11 6.59 9.69
CA GLY A 92 6.89 7.79 9.96
C GLY A 92 7.99 8.06 8.95
N GLU A 93 7.84 7.58 7.71
CA GLU A 93 8.80 7.80 6.62
C GLU A 93 8.50 9.05 5.81
N ILE A 94 7.22 9.45 5.75
CA ILE A 94 6.77 10.74 5.25
C ILE A 94 5.90 11.44 6.30
N ASP A 95 5.82 12.76 6.24
CA ASP A 95 4.88 13.52 7.07
C ASP A 95 3.49 13.63 6.43
N THR A 96 2.52 14.12 7.19
CA THR A 96 1.14 14.32 6.71
C THR A 96 1.07 15.25 5.51
N ALA A 97 1.87 16.32 5.47
CA ALA A 97 1.83 17.28 4.36
C ALA A 97 2.26 16.62 3.04
N THR A 98 3.36 15.86 3.08
CA THR A 98 3.89 15.10 1.94
C THR A 98 2.90 14.03 1.48
N MET A 99 2.27 13.32 2.44
CA MET A 99 1.22 12.34 2.15
C MET A 99 0.04 12.99 1.41
N MET A 100 -0.46 14.11 1.92
CA MET A 100 -1.61 14.82 1.34
C MET A 100 -1.33 15.42 -0.03
N GLU A 101 -0.12 15.94 -0.26
CA GLU A 101 0.32 16.39 -1.57
C GLU A 101 0.34 15.23 -2.57
N THR A 102 0.96 14.10 -2.18
CA THR A 102 1.10 12.92 -3.03
C THR A 102 -0.26 12.33 -3.38
N LEU A 103 -1.13 12.12 -2.38
CA LEU A 103 -2.51 11.64 -2.59
C LEU A 103 -3.35 12.64 -3.40
N GLY A 104 -3.13 13.94 -3.21
CA GLY A 104 -3.80 14.99 -3.97
C GLY A 104 -3.46 14.96 -5.46
N ALA A 105 -2.27 14.49 -5.84
CA ALA A 105 -1.82 14.41 -7.23
C ALA A 105 -2.37 13.19 -7.99
N ILE A 106 -2.90 12.18 -7.30
CA ILE A 106 -3.39 10.94 -7.93
C ILE A 106 -4.64 11.23 -8.78
N ASP A 107 -4.66 10.65 -9.98
CA ASP A 107 -5.86 10.53 -10.81
C ASP A 107 -6.62 9.27 -10.41
N TYR A 108 -7.72 9.47 -9.67
CA TYR A 108 -8.42 8.38 -9.00
C TYR A 108 -9.31 7.60 -9.96
N THR A 109 -9.19 6.28 -9.89
CA THR A 109 -10.08 5.33 -10.55
C THR A 109 -11.26 4.99 -9.64
N GLU A 110 -12.45 4.91 -10.23
CA GLU A 110 -13.63 4.35 -9.58
C GLU A 110 -13.54 2.82 -9.55
N GLY A 111 -14.08 2.22 -8.51
CA GLY A 111 -14.31 0.78 -8.52
C GLY A 111 -15.45 0.43 -9.47
N HIS A 112 -15.44 -0.81 -9.94
CA HIS A 112 -16.40 -1.28 -10.93
C HIS A 112 -16.68 -2.76 -10.75
N VAL A 113 -17.83 -3.19 -11.28
CA VAL A 113 -18.14 -4.61 -11.44
C VAL A 113 -17.66 -5.01 -12.85
N PRO A 114 -16.65 -5.88 -12.97
CA PRO A 114 -16.19 -6.37 -14.26
C PRO A 114 -17.26 -7.26 -14.92
N GLU A 115 -17.19 -7.35 -16.24
CA GLU A 115 -18.08 -8.18 -17.05
C GLU A 115 -17.29 -9.26 -17.77
N MET A 116 -17.87 -10.47 -17.86
CA MET A 116 -17.35 -11.55 -18.69
C MET A 116 -18.40 -11.89 -19.75
N ASN A 117 -18.06 -11.71 -21.02
CA ASN A 117 -18.98 -11.89 -22.15
C ASN A 117 -20.27 -11.04 -22.03
N GLY A 118 -20.16 -9.80 -21.53
CA GLY A 118 -21.30 -8.89 -21.33
C GLY A 118 -22.21 -9.26 -20.16
N VAL A 119 -21.79 -10.22 -19.31
CA VAL A 119 -22.48 -10.58 -18.08
C VAL A 119 -21.66 -10.09 -16.89
N PRO A 120 -22.22 -9.26 -15.99
CA PRO A 120 -21.55 -8.89 -14.75
C PRO A 120 -21.14 -10.13 -13.98
N ILE A 121 -19.86 -10.20 -13.60
CA ILE A 121 -19.42 -11.22 -12.66
C ILE A 121 -19.61 -10.71 -11.24
N ASP A 122 -19.90 -11.60 -10.30
CA ASP A 122 -20.18 -11.25 -8.90
C ASP A 122 -18.88 -10.96 -8.12
N ALA A 123 -18.10 -9.99 -8.59
CA ALA A 123 -16.83 -9.60 -7.98
C ALA A 123 -16.56 -8.11 -8.19
N TYR A 124 -16.85 -7.28 -7.19
CA TYR A 124 -16.47 -5.86 -7.23
C TYR A 124 -14.94 -5.70 -7.23
N VAL A 125 -14.43 -4.93 -8.19
CA VAL A 125 -13.02 -4.55 -8.28
C VAL A 125 -12.87 -3.13 -7.72
N ARG A 126 -12.09 -3.00 -6.65
CA ARG A 126 -11.85 -1.70 -6.01
C ARG A 126 -11.08 -0.75 -6.92
N GLY A 127 -11.55 0.49 -6.95
CA GLY A 127 -10.82 1.63 -7.49
C GLY A 127 -9.80 2.17 -6.49
N SER A 128 -8.93 3.06 -6.94
CA SER A 128 -7.98 3.75 -6.05
C SER A 128 -8.68 4.75 -5.13
N TRP A 129 -9.89 5.24 -5.48
CA TRP A 129 -10.69 6.03 -4.55
C TRP A 129 -11.23 5.20 -3.38
N ASP A 130 -11.60 3.94 -3.62
CA ASP A 130 -12.07 3.04 -2.57
C ASP A 130 -11.00 2.78 -1.51
N ASP A 131 -9.71 2.87 -1.88
CA ASP A 131 -8.60 2.78 -0.93
C ASP A 131 -8.51 4.02 -0.02
N ILE A 132 -8.88 5.22 -0.50
CA ILE A 132 -9.02 6.42 0.35
C ILE A 132 -10.16 6.24 1.34
N GLU A 133 -11.31 5.75 0.87
CA GLU A 133 -12.47 5.49 1.74
C GLU A 133 -12.13 4.43 2.79
N LEU A 134 -11.44 3.36 2.41
CA LEU A 134 -10.98 2.33 3.34
C LEU A 134 -10.00 2.91 4.37
N ALA A 135 -9.04 3.75 3.96
CA ALA A 135 -8.09 4.37 4.87
C ALA A 135 -8.80 5.27 5.89
N TYR A 136 -9.82 6.02 5.46
CA TYR A 136 -10.67 6.81 6.36
C TYR A 136 -11.47 5.92 7.33
N GLN A 137 -12.10 4.85 6.85
CA GLN A 137 -12.84 3.90 7.70
C GLN A 137 -11.97 3.17 8.73
N GLN A 138 -10.66 3.08 8.48
CA GLN A 138 -9.67 2.48 9.38
C GLN A 138 -9.01 3.49 10.32
N ASP A 139 -9.54 4.71 10.41
CA ASP A 139 -8.97 5.85 11.16
C ASP A 139 -7.52 6.16 10.77
N LYS A 140 -7.10 5.76 9.56
CA LYS A 140 -5.78 6.11 9.04
C LYS A 140 -5.78 7.51 8.45
N LEU A 141 -6.90 7.98 7.92
CA LEU A 141 -7.09 9.37 7.52
C LEU A 141 -8.05 10.06 8.49
N THR A 142 -7.78 11.33 8.82
CA THR A 142 -8.76 12.14 9.55
C THR A 142 -9.90 12.57 8.62
N TYR A 143 -10.99 13.06 9.22
CA TYR A 143 -12.10 13.61 8.45
C TYR A 143 -11.67 14.79 7.59
N GLU A 144 -10.84 15.69 8.11
CA GLU A 144 -10.32 16.87 7.40
C GLU A 144 -9.43 16.47 6.22
N GLU A 145 -8.55 15.48 6.41
CA GLU A 145 -7.72 14.92 5.34
C GLU A 145 -8.60 14.31 4.23
N TYR A 146 -9.56 13.46 4.60
CA TYR A 146 -10.50 12.88 3.66
C TYR A 146 -11.30 13.95 2.89
N GLU A 147 -11.82 14.96 3.59
CA GLU A 147 -12.60 16.03 2.99
C GLU A 147 -11.76 16.85 2.00
N GLN A 148 -10.51 17.15 2.34
CA GLN A 148 -9.59 17.86 1.46
C GLN A 148 -9.37 17.10 0.14
N LEU A 149 -9.12 15.79 0.21
CA LEU A 149 -8.94 14.95 -0.98
C LEU A 149 -10.23 14.88 -1.82
N PHE A 150 -11.38 14.76 -1.16
CA PHE A 150 -12.69 14.75 -1.84
C PHE A 150 -12.97 16.07 -2.58
N ARG A 151 -12.69 17.21 -1.95
CA ARG A 151 -12.82 18.54 -2.57
C ARG A 151 -11.88 18.70 -3.77
N ALA A 152 -10.62 18.30 -3.63
CA ALA A 152 -9.65 18.34 -4.73
C ALA A 152 -10.05 17.46 -5.92
N ARG A 153 -10.58 16.26 -5.65
CA ARG A 153 -11.14 15.36 -6.67
C ARG A 153 -12.32 16.00 -7.41
N ARG A 154 -13.30 16.57 -6.69
CA ARG A 154 -14.45 17.24 -7.33
C ARG A 154 -14.06 18.46 -8.15
N ALA A 155 -13.11 19.27 -7.68
CA ALA A 155 -12.63 20.43 -8.43
C ALA A 155 -12.04 20.03 -9.79
N ARG A 156 -11.30 18.92 -9.84
CA ARG A 156 -10.75 18.36 -11.09
C ARG A 156 -11.84 17.83 -12.02
N GLY A 157 -12.80 17.07 -11.50
CA GLY A 157 -13.93 16.58 -12.30
C GLY A 157 -14.73 17.70 -12.96
N ASN A 158 -14.99 18.79 -12.22
CA ASN A 158 -15.68 19.97 -12.75
C ASN A 158 -14.84 20.71 -13.81
N ALA A 159 -13.52 20.79 -13.64
CA ALA A 159 -12.64 21.45 -14.61
C ALA A 159 -12.57 20.67 -15.94
N VAL A 160 -12.57 19.35 -15.90
CA VAL A 160 -12.62 18.50 -17.11
C VAL A 160 -13.97 18.66 -17.81
N ALA A 161 -15.08 18.62 -17.07
CA ALA A 161 -16.42 18.81 -17.63
C ALA A 161 -16.64 20.20 -18.26
N ALA A 162 -15.96 21.24 -17.77
CA ALA A 162 -16.05 22.60 -18.31
C ALA A 162 -15.18 22.84 -19.56
N GLN A 163 -14.27 21.92 -19.89
CA GLN A 163 -13.40 21.99 -21.07
C GLN A 163 -13.92 21.14 -22.25
N MET A 164 -14.99 20.38 -22.03
CA MET A 164 -15.71 19.59 -23.05
C MET A 164 -16.92 20.37 -23.57
#